data_AF-A0AAD5JIT3-F1
#
_entry.id   AF-A0AAD5JIT3-F1
#
_cell.length_a   1.000
_cell.length_b   1.000
_cell.length_c   1.000
_cell.angle_alpha   90.00
_cell.angle_beta   90.00
_cell.angle_gamma   90.00
#
_symmetry.space_group_name_H-M   'P 1'
#
loop_
_entity.id
_entity.type
_entity.pdbx_description
1 polymer ?
#
loop_
_entity_poly.entity_id
_entity_poly.type
_entity_poly.pdbx_seq_one_letter_code
_entity_poly.pdbx_strand_id
1 'polypeptide(L)'
;MAASVDNRQFNNRHVPTLNGFVRPYKSGPNHRSDSPVRTHNNFTTKKQFSVEEEYSSSDDENEADHYNDVIRKGNSELESSILDPRDEATADNWIERNSTMVRLTGKHPFNSEPPLTRLMHHGFITPVPLHYVRNHGPVPKASWDDWTIEITGLVKRPTRLTMDQLVNEYPSKEFPVTLVCAGNRRKEQNMVKQTIGFQLGFCWNFHFGVERCSAL
;
A
#
# COMPACT_ATOMS: atom_id res chain seq x y z
N MET A 1 -14.14 1.09 -16.34
CA MET A 1 -13.04 1.11 -17.32
C MET A 1 -12.11 -0.05 -16.98
N ALA A 2 -12.15 -1.12 -17.77
CA ALA A 2 -11.28 -2.28 -17.61
C ALA A 2 -10.02 -2.03 -18.47
N ALA A 3 -8.83 -2.23 -17.90
CA ALA A 3 -7.60 -2.23 -18.66
C ALA A 3 -7.31 -3.69 -19.06
N SER A 4 -7.48 -3.99 -20.36
CA SER A 4 -6.93 -5.19 -21.00
C SER A 4 -5.41 -5.05 -21.03
N VAL A 5 -4.69 -6.03 -20.48
CA VAL A 5 -3.25 -6.16 -20.66
C VAL A 5 -3.02 -7.06 -21.88
N ASP A 6 -3.15 -6.47 -23.05
CA ASP A 6 -2.62 -7.07 -24.27
C ASP A 6 -1.11 -6.84 -24.31
N ASN A 7 -0.35 -7.94 -24.47
CA ASN A 7 1.10 -7.99 -24.60
C ASN A 7 1.61 -6.97 -25.61
N ARG A 8 2.10 -5.81 -25.15
CA ARG A 8 2.86 -4.89 -26.00
C ARG A 8 4.28 -5.41 -26.16
N GLN A 9 4.50 -6.11 -27.28
CA GLN A 9 5.85 -6.32 -27.79
C GLN A 9 6.42 -4.98 -28.25
N PHE A 10 7.43 -4.46 -27.55
CA PHE A 10 8.24 -3.35 -28.05
C PHE A 10 9.22 -3.88 -29.09
N ASN A 11 8.85 -3.79 -30.37
CA ASN A 11 9.77 -4.06 -31.46
C ASN A 11 10.79 -2.91 -31.57
N ASN A 12 12.06 -3.22 -31.31
CA ASN A 12 13.20 -2.40 -31.68
C ASN A 12 13.21 -2.20 -33.21
N ARG A 13 12.79 -1.03 -33.69
CA ARG A 13 13.04 -0.59 -35.06
C ARG A 13 13.91 0.65 -35.08
N HIS A 14 15.20 0.41 -35.29
CA HIS A 14 16.15 1.38 -35.84
C HIS A 14 15.68 1.81 -37.23
N VAL A 15 15.38 3.10 -37.44
CA VAL A 15 15.24 3.73 -38.77
C VAL A 15 15.76 5.18 -38.67
N PRO A 16 16.52 5.71 -39.66
CA PRO A 16 17.44 6.83 -39.48
C PRO A 16 16.83 8.23 -39.62
N THR A 17 17.61 9.21 -39.14
CA THR A 17 17.45 10.67 -39.09
C THR A 17 16.90 11.35 -40.37
N LEU A 18 15.95 12.29 -40.21
CA LEU A 18 15.82 13.45 -41.10
C LEU A 18 15.04 14.62 -40.45
N ASN A 19 15.76 15.74 -40.27
CA ASN A 19 15.39 17.17 -40.25
C ASN A 19 14.08 17.67 -39.59
N GLY A 20 14.23 18.45 -38.52
CA GLY A 20 13.22 19.42 -38.05
C GLY A 20 13.76 20.32 -36.92
N PHE A 21 13.76 21.63 -37.16
CA PHE A 21 14.37 22.68 -36.33
C PHE A 21 13.84 22.77 -34.88
N VAL A 22 14.75 22.82 -33.90
CA VAL A 22 14.45 23.19 -32.49
C VAL A 22 14.68 24.69 -32.30
N ARG A 23 13.65 25.45 -31.87
CA ARG A 23 13.79 26.86 -31.44
C ARG A 23 14.02 26.92 -29.93
N PRO A 24 15.07 27.62 -29.44
CA PRO A 24 15.26 27.87 -28.01
C PRO A 24 14.41 29.05 -27.53
N TYR A 25 13.77 28.92 -26.38
CA TYR A 25 13.04 30.00 -25.71
C TYR A 25 14.05 30.98 -25.09
N LYS A 26 14.07 32.23 -25.56
CA LYS A 26 14.88 33.32 -24.98
C LYS A 26 14.05 34.10 -23.95
N SER A 27 14.68 34.41 -22.82
CA SER A 27 14.18 35.30 -21.77
C SER A 27 14.24 36.77 -22.18
N GLY A 28 13.18 37.53 -21.93
CA GLY A 28 13.14 38.99 -22.05
C GLY A 28 12.14 39.61 -21.05
N PRO A 29 12.37 40.84 -20.55
CA PRO A 29 11.73 41.38 -19.35
C PRO A 29 10.55 42.33 -19.63
N ASN A 30 9.63 42.47 -18.67
CA ASN A 30 9.13 43.77 -18.18
C ASN A 30 8.11 43.62 -17.03
N HIS A 31 8.54 44.13 -15.87
CA HIS A 31 7.80 44.91 -14.86
C HIS A 31 6.26 44.81 -14.80
N ARG A 32 5.75 44.33 -13.66
CA ARG A 32 4.77 45.07 -12.84
C ARG A 32 5.05 44.83 -11.35
N SER A 33 5.03 45.94 -10.63
CA SER A 33 5.39 46.16 -9.24
C SER A 33 4.14 46.18 -8.37
N ASP A 34 4.05 45.28 -7.39
CA ASP A 34 3.43 45.56 -6.09
C ASP A 34 3.62 44.36 -5.13
N SER A 35 4.51 44.53 -4.16
CA SER A 35 4.56 43.73 -2.93
C SER A 35 5.28 44.56 -1.87
N PRO A 36 4.68 44.83 -0.70
CA PRO A 36 5.30 45.69 0.29
C PRO A 36 6.43 44.94 1.02
N VAL A 37 7.64 45.50 0.91
CA VAL A 37 8.80 45.14 1.74
C VAL A 37 8.76 45.99 3.01
N ARG A 38 8.91 45.37 4.18
CA ARG A 38 9.42 46.05 5.38
C ARG A 38 10.17 45.06 6.29
N THR A 39 11.48 44.92 6.11
CA THR A 39 12.57 45.52 6.91
C THR A 39 12.86 44.76 8.21
N HIS A 40 14.08 44.21 8.27
CA HIS A 40 14.72 43.64 9.46
C HIS A 40 14.80 44.67 10.60
N ASN A 41 14.44 44.25 11.82
CA ASN A 41 14.96 44.84 13.06
C ASN A 41 15.33 43.72 14.03
N ASN A 42 16.57 43.77 14.52
CA ASN A 42 17.09 42.91 15.58
C ASN A 42 16.37 43.23 16.89
N PHE A 43 15.77 42.22 17.52
CA PHE A 43 15.53 42.24 18.96
C PHE A 43 15.74 40.84 19.54
N THR A 44 16.69 40.78 20.45
CA THR A 44 17.05 39.65 21.32
C THR A 44 15.85 39.14 22.12
N THR A 45 15.58 37.84 22.06
CA THR A 45 15.17 37.08 23.26
C THR A 45 15.53 35.61 23.10
N LYS A 46 16.43 35.14 23.98
CA LYS A 46 16.73 33.73 24.20
C LYS A 46 15.45 32.99 24.60
N LYS A 47 15.11 31.90 23.91
CA LYS A 47 14.59 30.70 24.59
C LYS A 47 14.92 29.46 23.77
N GLN A 48 16.03 28.87 24.19
CA GLN A 48 16.47 27.50 23.96
C GLN A 48 15.34 26.54 24.32
N PHE A 49 14.90 25.71 23.36
CA PHE A 49 14.14 24.50 23.64
C PHE A 49 14.52 23.46 22.57
N SER A 50 15.71 22.90 22.76
CA SER A 50 16.13 21.65 22.14
C SER A 50 15.35 20.53 22.81
N VAL A 51 14.38 19.95 22.09
CA VAL A 51 13.88 18.62 22.41
C VAL A 51 14.55 17.68 21.42
N GLU A 52 15.75 17.24 21.80
CA GLU A 52 16.33 16.03 21.23
C GLU A 52 15.66 14.89 21.99
N GLU A 53 14.60 14.30 21.42
CA GLU A 53 14.14 12.99 21.89
C GLU A 53 15.13 11.96 21.32
N GLU A 54 16.20 11.72 22.08
CA GLU A 54 16.99 10.50 21.96
C GLU A 54 16.08 9.31 22.29
N TYR A 55 15.49 8.70 21.26
CA TYR A 55 14.84 7.41 21.38
C TYR A 55 15.94 6.35 21.54
N SER A 56 16.40 6.19 22.78
CA SER A 56 17.41 5.20 23.16
C SER A 56 16.85 3.79 22.95
N SER A 57 17.19 3.18 21.81
CA SER A 57 16.93 1.77 21.52
C SER A 57 17.95 0.92 22.27
N SER A 58 17.53 0.35 23.39
CA SER A 58 18.24 -0.74 24.04
C SER A 58 17.22 -1.74 24.56
N ASP A 59 16.57 -2.49 23.67
CA ASP A 59 15.88 -3.77 23.96
C ASP A 59 15.27 -4.36 22.66
N ASP A 60 16.04 -4.39 21.57
CA ASP A 60 15.56 -4.82 20.24
C ASP A 60 15.07 -6.30 20.21
N GLU A 61 15.63 -7.16 21.07
CA GLU A 61 15.22 -8.58 21.16
C GLU A 61 13.86 -8.76 21.87
N ASN A 62 13.48 -7.86 22.77
CA ASN A 62 12.19 -7.94 23.48
C ASN A 62 11.00 -7.51 22.59
N GLU A 63 11.23 -6.67 21.58
CA GLU A 63 10.15 -6.11 20.76
C GLU A 63 9.63 -7.13 19.74
N ALA A 64 10.53 -7.87 19.07
CA ALA A 64 10.15 -8.91 18.11
C ALA A 64 9.37 -10.05 18.78
N ASP A 65 9.82 -10.51 19.95
CA ASP A 65 9.15 -11.54 20.74
C ASP A 65 7.76 -11.07 21.19
N HIS A 66 7.63 -9.81 21.60
CA HIS A 66 6.34 -9.23 21.96
C HIS A 66 5.35 -9.29 20.79
N TYR A 67 5.76 -8.91 19.59
CA TYR A 67 4.88 -8.96 18.43
C TYR A 67 4.48 -10.39 18.04
N ASN A 68 5.42 -11.33 18.09
CA ASN A 68 5.14 -12.74 17.84
C ASN A 68 4.07 -13.29 18.79
N ASP A 69 4.15 -12.92 20.07
CA ASP A 69 3.15 -13.30 21.07
C ASP A 69 1.78 -12.66 20.80
N VAL A 70 1.74 -11.38 20.40
CA VAL A 70 0.50 -10.69 20.02
C VAL A 70 -0.15 -11.36 18.80
N ILE A 71 0.63 -11.71 17.78
CA ILE A 71 0.16 -12.42 16.58
C ILE A 71 -0.40 -13.79 16.97
N ARG A 72 0.34 -14.58 17.76
CA ARG A 72 -0.08 -15.92 18.19
C ARG A 72 -1.40 -15.86 18.97
N LYS A 73 -1.50 -14.93 19.91
CA LYS A 73 -2.72 -14.72 20.69
C LYS A 73 -3.89 -14.30 19.79
N GLY A 74 -3.69 -13.28 18.95
CA GLY A 74 -4.74 -12.78 18.06
C GLY A 74 -5.27 -13.85 17.09
N ASN A 75 -4.39 -14.70 16.56
CA ASN A 75 -4.78 -15.81 15.70
C ASN A 75 -5.52 -16.92 16.48
N SER A 76 -5.17 -17.17 17.74
CA SER A 76 -5.83 -18.21 18.57
C SER A 76 -7.26 -17.86 18.98
N GLU A 77 -7.58 -16.58 19.04
CA GLU A 77 -8.91 -16.07 19.40
C GLU A 77 -9.87 -16.00 18.21
N LEU A 78 -9.39 -16.30 17.00
CA LEU A 78 -10.17 -16.18 15.78
C LEU A 78 -10.78 -17.49 15.32
N GLU A 79 -12.02 -17.37 14.86
CA GLU A 79 -12.68 -18.40 14.07
C GLU A 79 -11.88 -18.67 12.80
N SER A 80 -11.77 -19.94 12.43
CA SER A 80 -11.11 -20.35 11.19
C SER A 80 -11.79 -19.75 9.97
N SER A 81 -10.99 -19.37 8.98
CA SER A 81 -11.51 -19.00 7.66
C SER A 81 -12.21 -20.20 7.02
N ILE A 82 -13.26 -19.94 6.24
CA ILE A 82 -14.04 -20.99 5.57
C ILE A 82 -14.22 -20.67 4.09
N LEU A 83 -14.47 -21.69 3.28
CA LEU A 83 -15.05 -21.51 1.96
C LEU A 83 -16.49 -21.02 2.12
N ASP A 84 -16.69 -19.72 1.94
CA ASP A 84 -17.98 -19.07 2.13
C ASP A 84 -18.94 -19.46 1.00
N PRO A 85 -20.14 -20.03 1.28
CA PRO A 85 -21.12 -20.39 0.25
C PRO A 85 -21.51 -19.23 -0.66
N ARG A 86 -21.35 -17.97 -0.22
CA ARG A 86 -21.61 -16.78 -1.04
C ARG A 86 -20.66 -16.66 -2.23
N ASP A 87 -19.48 -17.29 -2.16
CA ASP A 87 -18.41 -17.20 -3.16
C ASP A 87 -18.41 -18.36 -4.17
N GLU A 88 -19.23 -19.40 -3.96
CA GLU A 88 -19.27 -20.61 -4.79
C GLU A 88 -19.43 -20.32 -6.29
N ALA A 89 -20.29 -19.34 -6.62
CA ALA A 89 -20.57 -18.91 -7.99
C ALA A 89 -19.65 -17.77 -8.49
N THR A 90 -18.51 -17.53 -7.83
CA THR A 90 -17.56 -16.48 -8.20
C THR A 90 -16.22 -17.05 -8.65
N ALA A 91 -15.41 -16.24 -9.32
CA ALA A 91 -14.05 -16.63 -9.72
C ALA A 91 -13.12 -16.91 -8.51
N ASP A 92 -13.51 -16.48 -7.31
CA ASP A 92 -12.75 -16.61 -6.07
C ASP A 92 -13.28 -17.75 -5.17
N ASN A 93 -14.01 -18.72 -5.72
CA ASN A 93 -14.63 -19.82 -4.95
C ASN A 93 -13.64 -20.75 -4.22
N TRP A 94 -12.34 -20.58 -4.47
CA TRP A 94 -11.24 -21.34 -3.88
C TRP A 94 -10.60 -20.64 -2.67
N ILE A 95 -11.07 -19.44 -2.31
CA ILE A 95 -10.48 -18.61 -1.26
C ILE A 95 -11.29 -18.72 0.02
N GLU A 96 -10.63 -19.14 1.10
CA GLU A 96 -11.20 -19.13 2.43
C GLU A 96 -11.20 -17.71 3.00
N ARG A 97 -12.31 -17.33 3.63
CA ARG A 97 -12.52 -15.99 4.20
C ARG A 97 -13.12 -16.10 5.59
N ASN A 98 -12.81 -15.14 6.44
CA ASN A 98 -13.50 -15.03 7.72
C ASN A 98 -14.95 -14.58 7.46
N SER A 99 -15.91 -15.39 7.92
CA SER A 99 -17.34 -15.19 7.66
C SER A 99 -17.90 -13.90 8.25
N THR A 100 -17.23 -13.33 9.26
CA THR A 100 -17.66 -12.13 9.97
C THR A 100 -17.26 -10.82 9.27
N MET A 101 -16.47 -10.90 8.21
CA MET A 101 -16.08 -9.73 7.40
C MET A 101 -17.30 -9.06 6.76
N VAL A 102 -17.33 -7.73 6.81
CA VAL A 102 -18.42 -6.92 6.24
C VAL A 102 -18.14 -6.70 4.77
N ARG A 103 -18.97 -7.27 3.88
CA ARG A 103 -18.84 -7.12 2.42
C ARG A 103 -19.40 -5.77 1.95
N LEU A 104 -18.60 -5.03 1.20
CA LEU A 104 -18.89 -3.64 0.79
C LEU A 104 -19.33 -3.49 -0.67
N THR A 105 -19.07 -4.51 -1.49
CA THR A 105 -19.39 -4.52 -2.94
C THR A 105 -20.24 -5.72 -3.35
N GLY A 106 -20.97 -6.32 -2.40
CA GLY A 106 -21.72 -7.55 -2.63
C GLY A 106 -20.81 -8.79 -2.64
N LYS A 107 -21.03 -9.71 -3.58
CA LYS A 107 -20.29 -10.98 -3.67
C LYS A 107 -18.89 -10.82 -4.27
N HIS A 108 -18.78 -10.18 -5.43
CA HIS A 108 -17.55 -10.09 -6.21
C HIS A 108 -17.50 -8.82 -7.07
N PRO A 109 -16.36 -8.12 -7.22
CA PRO A 109 -15.07 -8.36 -6.56
C PRO A 109 -15.17 -8.24 -5.04
N PHE A 110 -14.39 -9.03 -4.31
CA PHE A 110 -14.46 -9.04 -2.86
C PHE A 110 -13.79 -7.80 -2.27
N ASN A 111 -14.59 -6.91 -1.68
CA ASN A 111 -14.12 -5.81 -0.87
C ASN A 111 -14.79 -5.90 0.49
N SER A 112 -13.99 -5.90 1.55
CA SER A 112 -14.51 -6.07 2.90
C SER A 112 -13.66 -5.39 3.95
N GLU A 113 -14.30 -5.01 5.05
CA GLU A 113 -13.66 -4.50 6.25
C GLU A 113 -14.07 -5.36 7.46
N PRO A 114 -13.20 -5.47 8.49
CA PRO A 114 -13.59 -6.14 9.73
C PRO A 114 -14.67 -5.33 10.47
N PRO A 115 -15.53 -5.98 11.27
CA PRO A 115 -16.37 -5.28 12.23
C PRO A 115 -15.50 -4.43 13.17
N LEU A 116 -15.84 -3.15 13.35
CA LEU A 116 -15.00 -2.21 14.12
C LEU A 116 -14.68 -2.69 15.53
N THR A 117 -15.64 -3.32 16.21
CA THR A 117 -15.44 -3.86 17.57
C THR A 117 -14.42 -5.00 17.60
N ARG A 118 -14.43 -5.87 16.57
CA ARG A 118 -13.44 -6.95 16.41
C ARG A 118 -12.06 -6.37 16.12
N LEU A 119 -11.99 -5.38 15.23
CA LEU A 119 -10.74 -4.70 14.90
C LEU A 119 -10.09 -4.07 16.15
N MET A 120 -10.87 -3.30 16.92
CA MET A 120 -10.38 -2.67 18.15
C MET A 120 -10.00 -3.66 19.23
N HIS A 121 -10.68 -4.81 19.30
CA HIS A 121 -10.36 -5.88 20.26
C HIS A 121 -8.95 -6.46 20.06
N HIS A 122 -8.53 -6.68 18.81
CA HIS A 122 -7.21 -7.25 18.52
C HIS A 122 -6.06 -6.23 18.60
N GLY A 123 -6.37 -4.94 18.77
CA GLY A 123 -5.39 -3.93 19.12
C GLY A 123 -4.37 -3.65 18.01
N PHE A 124 -3.09 -3.68 18.36
CA PHE A 124 -2.02 -3.14 17.52
C PHE A 124 -1.74 -3.97 16.27
N ILE A 125 -1.86 -5.30 16.29
CA ILE A 125 -1.64 -6.14 15.11
C ILE A 125 -2.96 -6.77 14.70
N THR A 126 -3.45 -6.44 13.51
CA THR A 126 -4.67 -7.05 12.99
C THR A 126 -4.35 -8.47 12.51
N PRO A 127 -5.02 -9.52 13.02
CA PRO A 127 -4.83 -10.85 12.49
C PRO A 127 -5.22 -10.94 11.01
N VAL A 128 -4.52 -11.79 10.25
CA VAL A 128 -4.69 -11.91 8.80
C VAL A 128 -6.15 -12.15 8.37
N PRO A 129 -6.95 -13.03 9.00
CA PRO A 129 -8.34 -13.24 8.61
C PRO A 129 -9.27 -12.03 8.78
N LEU A 130 -8.87 -11.03 9.59
CA LEU A 130 -9.60 -9.79 9.81
C LEU A 130 -9.02 -8.58 9.05
N HIS A 131 -7.92 -8.77 8.32
CA HIS A 131 -7.36 -7.69 7.53
C HIS A 131 -8.34 -7.27 6.43
N TYR A 132 -8.49 -5.97 6.20
CA TYR A 132 -9.38 -5.50 5.12
C TYR A 132 -8.92 -6.02 3.77
N VAL A 133 -9.88 -6.32 2.91
CA VAL A 133 -9.59 -6.75 1.55
C VAL A 133 -10.12 -5.72 0.58
N ARG A 134 -9.25 -5.29 -0.34
CA ARG A 134 -9.63 -4.41 -1.44
C ARG A 134 -9.23 -5.06 -2.76
N ASN A 135 -10.17 -5.72 -3.40
CA ASN A 135 -9.97 -6.27 -4.75
C ASN A 135 -10.67 -5.42 -5.81
N HIS A 136 -9.94 -5.10 -6.88
CA HIS A 136 -10.49 -4.47 -8.08
C HIS A 136 -11.10 -5.48 -9.07
N GLY A 137 -10.71 -6.75 -8.99
CA GLY A 137 -11.16 -7.84 -9.86
C GLY A 137 -10.96 -9.21 -9.19
N PRO A 138 -11.00 -10.30 -9.97
CA PRO A 138 -10.71 -11.64 -9.46
C PRO A 138 -9.30 -11.77 -8.89
N VAL A 139 -9.16 -12.61 -7.88
CA VAL A 139 -7.84 -12.95 -7.33
C VAL A 139 -7.18 -13.95 -8.29
N PRO A 140 -5.96 -13.66 -8.79
CA PRO A 140 -5.23 -14.61 -9.63
C PRO A 140 -4.98 -15.93 -8.89
N LYS A 141 -5.32 -17.04 -9.53
CA LYS A 141 -5.04 -18.38 -9.02
C LYS A 141 -3.73 -18.87 -9.65
N ALA A 142 -2.66 -18.88 -8.85
CA ALA A 142 -1.33 -19.30 -9.27
C ALA A 142 -0.56 -19.88 -8.08
N SER A 143 0.36 -20.79 -8.35
CA SER A 143 1.26 -21.38 -7.35
C SER A 143 2.54 -20.55 -7.19
N TRP A 144 3.32 -20.88 -6.16
CA TRP A 144 4.59 -20.20 -5.87
C TRP A 144 5.55 -20.19 -7.08
N ASP A 145 5.64 -21.31 -7.77
CA ASP A 145 6.57 -21.52 -8.90
C ASP A 145 6.11 -20.81 -10.19
N ASP A 146 4.82 -20.46 -10.28
CA ASP A 146 4.26 -19.73 -11.43
C ASP A 146 4.64 -18.25 -11.40
N TRP A 147 4.99 -17.71 -10.22
CA TRP A 147 5.20 -16.28 -10.03
C TRP A 147 6.63 -15.84 -10.31
N THR A 148 6.74 -14.73 -11.04
CA THR A 148 7.99 -14.02 -11.26
C THR A 148 7.79 -12.52 -11.25
N ILE A 149 8.80 -11.78 -10.79
CA ILE A 149 8.83 -10.32 -10.76
C ILE A 149 9.78 -9.83 -11.84
N GLU A 150 9.30 -8.93 -12.70
CA GLU A 150 10.12 -8.28 -13.73
C GLU A 150 10.45 -6.85 -13.33
N ILE A 151 11.74 -6.57 -13.14
CA ILE A 151 12.28 -5.23 -12.90
C ILE A 151 12.63 -4.62 -14.25
N THR A 152 11.86 -3.62 -14.66
CA THR A 152 11.98 -2.95 -15.97
C THR A 152 11.94 -1.43 -15.84
N GLY A 153 11.97 -0.70 -16.95
CA GLY A 153 11.94 0.77 -16.96
C GLY A 153 13.34 1.39 -16.98
N LEU A 154 13.55 2.44 -16.19
CA LEU A 154 14.80 3.22 -16.15
C LEU A 154 15.86 2.54 -15.26
N VAL A 155 16.21 1.30 -15.59
CA VAL A 155 17.21 0.50 -14.87
C VAL A 155 18.37 0.15 -15.78
N LYS A 156 19.58 0.02 -15.21
CA LYS A 156 20.78 -0.36 -15.99
C LYS A 156 20.69 -1.78 -16.54
N ARG A 157 20.08 -2.69 -15.77
CA ARG A 157 19.97 -4.12 -16.09
C ARG A 157 18.56 -4.62 -15.75
N PRO A 158 17.64 -4.63 -16.73
CA PRO A 158 16.35 -5.28 -16.57
C PRO A 158 16.54 -6.74 -16.15
N THR A 159 15.79 -7.19 -15.16
CA THR A 159 15.97 -8.51 -14.54
C THR A 159 14.62 -9.13 -14.24
N ARG A 160 14.53 -10.46 -14.33
CA ARG A 160 13.36 -11.24 -13.91
C ARG A 160 13.77 -12.16 -12.77
N LEU A 161 13.05 -12.10 -11.66
CA LEU A 161 13.31 -12.85 -10.44
C LEU A 161 12.18 -13.85 -10.20
N THR A 162 12.52 -15.09 -9.88
CA THR A 162 11.54 -16.05 -9.34
C THR A 162 11.28 -15.77 -7.85
N MET A 163 10.20 -16.33 -7.31
CA MET A 163 9.91 -16.20 -5.87
C MET A 163 11.01 -16.82 -4.99
N ASP A 164 11.62 -17.93 -5.42
CA ASP A 164 12.75 -18.55 -4.70
C ASP A 164 13.98 -17.65 -4.68
N GLN A 165 14.29 -16.99 -5.79
CA GLN A 165 15.40 -16.03 -5.84
C GLN A 165 15.11 -14.84 -4.93
N LEU A 166 13.87 -14.34 -4.95
CA LEU A 166 13.45 -13.24 -4.09
C LEU A 166 13.63 -13.57 -2.60
N VAL A 167 13.30 -14.80 -2.20
CA VAL A 167 13.35 -15.25 -0.80
C VAL A 167 14.74 -15.68 -0.33
N ASN A 168 15.60 -16.19 -1.21
CA ASN A 168 16.89 -16.74 -0.79
C ASN A 168 18.08 -15.84 -1.11
N GLU A 169 17.99 -14.99 -2.14
CA GLU A 169 19.14 -14.20 -2.61
C GLU A 169 19.18 -12.76 -2.03
N TYR A 170 18.11 -12.31 -1.37
CA TYR A 170 17.99 -10.94 -0.86
C TYR A 170 17.70 -10.89 0.65
N PRO A 171 18.32 -9.94 1.37
CA PRO A 171 18.04 -9.75 2.79
C PRO A 171 16.59 -9.31 3.01
N SER A 172 15.98 -9.82 4.07
CA SER A 172 14.63 -9.43 4.51
C SER A 172 14.70 -8.50 5.72
N LYS A 173 13.79 -7.53 5.75
CA LYS A 173 13.45 -6.74 6.93
C LYS A 173 11.98 -6.95 7.24
N GLU A 174 11.66 -7.03 8.52
CA GLU A 174 10.32 -7.17 9.03
C GLU A 174 10.02 -6.01 9.96
N PHE A 175 8.89 -5.34 9.73
CA PHE A 175 8.44 -4.24 10.57
C PHE A 175 6.92 -4.07 10.48
N PRO A 176 6.27 -3.54 11.53
CA PRO A 176 4.84 -3.29 11.52
C PRO A 176 4.51 -2.15 10.54
N VAL A 177 3.54 -2.40 9.67
CA VAL A 177 3.03 -1.44 8.67
C VAL A 177 1.53 -1.33 8.78
N THR A 178 1.02 -0.10 8.88
CA THR A 178 -0.42 0.16 8.75
C THR A 178 -0.80 0.39 7.30
N LEU A 179 -1.67 -0.46 6.77
CA LEU A 179 -2.27 -0.27 5.45
C LEU A 179 -3.67 0.36 5.60
N VAL A 180 -3.94 1.35 4.75
CA VAL A 180 -5.17 2.13 4.78
C VAL A 180 -5.63 2.37 3.36
N CYS A 181 -6.90 2.04 3.08
CA CYS A 181 -7.49 2.33 1.79
C CYS A 181 -7.72 3.84 1.63
N ALA A 182 -7.41 4.42 0.46
CA ALA A 182 -7.76 5.81 0.15
C ALA A 182 -9.27 6.11 0.24
N GLY A 183 -10.12 5.08 0.21
CA GLY A 183 -11.55 5.21 0.43
C GLY A 183 -12.00 5.11 1.88
N ASN A 184 -11.10 4.99 2.85
CA ASN A 184 -11.43 4.92 4.27
C ASN A 184 -12.35 6.11 4.67
N ARG A 185 -13.41 5.82 5.44
CA ARG A 185 -14.48 6.75 5.83
C ARG A 185 -15.30 7.36 4.69
N ARG A 186 -15.23 6.84 3.46
CA ARG A 186 -16.05 7.35 2.34
C ARG A 186 -17.55 7.25 2.63
N LYS A 187 -18.00 6.32 3.47
CA LYS A 187 -19.40 6.25 3.89
C LYS A 187 -19.90 7.58 4.45
N GLU A 188 -19.11 8.24 5.29
CA GLU A 188 -19.47 9.52 5.90
C GLU A 188 -19.54 10.65 4.87
N GLN A 189 -18.61 10.66 3.90
CA GLN A 189 -18.65 11.60 2.78
C GLN A 189 -19.92 11.41 1.95
N ASN A 190 -20.28 10.16 1.66
CA ASN A 190 -21.48 9.82 0.90
C ASN A 190 -22.78 10.20 1.62
N MET A 191 -22.80 10.25 2.97
CA MET A 191 -23.95 10.76 3.74
C MET A 191 -24.17 12.27 3.53
N VAL A 192 -23.11 13.03 3.25
CA VAL A 192 -23.20 14.47 2.93
C VAL A 192 -23.55 14.67 1.46
N LYS A 193 -22.81 14.00 0.56
CA LYS A 193 -23.05 14.03 -0.88
C LYS A 193 -22.54 12.75 -1.53
N GLN A 194 -23.43 12.04 -2.21
CA GLN A 194 -23.10 10.78 -2.87
C GLN A 194 -21.97 10.95 -3.91
N THR A 195 -20.90 10.19 -3.74
CA THR A 195 -19.77 10.09 -4.69
C THR A 195 -19.87 8.82 -5.55
N ILE A 196 -18.96 8.67 -6.51
CA ILE A 196 -18.90 7.51 -7.43
C ILE A 196 -18.43 6.23 -6.70
N GLY A 197 -17.64 6.37 -5.62
CA GLY A 197 -17.07 5.23 -4.91
C GLY A 197 -18.06 4.56 -3.95
N PHE A 198 -17.96 3.23 -3.84
CA PHE A 198 -18.71 2.46 -2.85
C PHE A 198 -18.37 2.89 -1.42
N GLN A 199 -19.30 2.63 -0.49
CA GLN A 199 -19.16 3.01 0.91
C GLN A 199 -18.10 2.13 1.58
N LEU A 200 -17.09 2.78 2.15
CA LEU A 200 -16.07 2.18 3.02
C LEU A 200 -16.23 2.83 4.39
N GLY A 201 -16.26 2.03 5.44
CA GLY A 201 -16.31 2.47 6.83
C GLY A 201 -14.94 2.89 7.33
N PHE A 202 -14.72 2.80 8.64
CA PHE A 202 -13.45 3.14 9.28
C PHE A 202 -12.57 1.90 9.38
N CYS A 203 -11.42 1.94 8.72
CA CYS A 203 -10.51 0.81 8.65
C CYS A 203 -9.06 1.27 8.63
N TRP A 204 -8.35 1.01 9.72
CA TRP A 204 -6.88 1.04 9.81
C TRP A 204 -6.48 -0.36 10.21
N ASN A 205 -5.63 -1.01 9.44
CA ASN A 205 -5.13 -2.32 9.84
C ASN A 205 -3.62 -2.30 9.85
N PHE A 206 -3.08 -2.90 10.90
CA PHE A 206 -1.67 -3.18 11.01
C PHE A 206 -1.41 -4.59 10.51
N HIS A 207 -0.33 -4.73 9.76
CA HIS A 207 0.20 -5.99 9.26
C HIS A 207 1.71 -5.97 9.38
N PHE A 208 2.33 -7.13 9.51
CA PHE A 208 3.78 -7.24 9.33
C PHE A 208 4.12 -7.13 7.86
N GLY A 209 4.72 -6.00 7.47
CA GLY A 209 5.31 -5.87 6.15
C GLY A 209 6.66 -6.57 6.16
N VAL A 210 6.83 -7.59 5.32
CA VAL A 210 8.16 -8.09 4.99
C VAL A 210 8.64 -7.33 3.75
N GLU A 211 9.59 -6.42 3.94
CA GLU A 211 10.25 -5.74 2.83
C GLU A 211 11.57 -6.45 2.53
N ARG A 212 11.71 -6.93 1.30
CA ARG A 212 12.98 -7.43 0.78
C ARG A 212 13.50 -6.41 -0.22
N CYS A 213 14.30 -5.48 0.27
CA CYS A 213 14.88 -4.43 -0.54
C CYS A 213 16.30 -4.85 -0.95
N SER A 214 16.56 -4.89 -2.24
CA SER A 214 17.91 -5.08 -2.76
C SER A 214 18.56 -3.74 -3.07
N ALA A 215 19.85 -3.61 -2.74
CA ALA A 215 20.70 -2.62 -3.37
C ALA A 215 21.09 -3.13 -4.77
N LEU A 216 20.24 -2.90 -5.77
CA LEU A 216 20.55 -3.16 -7.20
C LEU A 216 21.08 -1.93 -7.92
#